data_AF-A0AAJ2R345-F1
#
_entry.id   AF-A0AAJ2R345-F1
#
_cell.length_a   1.000
_cell.length_b   1.000
_cell.length_c   1.000
_cell.angle_alpha   90.00
_cell.angle_beta   90.00
_cell.angle_gamma   90.00
#
_symmetry.space_group_name_H-M   'P 1'
#
loop_
_entity.id
_entity.type
_entity.pdbx_description
1 polymer ?
#
loop_
_entity_poly.entity_id
_entity_poly.type
_entity_poly.pdbx_seq_one_letter_code
_entity_poly.pdbx_strand_id
1 'polypeptide(L)'
;MARKFEVTAVTGKYTDNNGQEKNRYLTIGAVIEGRNGLMLKLEAVPVGWDGWAYLNEPKPRDGQQSPPARQSRNEYQDATDPPF
;
A
#
# COMPACT_ATOMS: atom_id res chain seq x y z
N MET A 1 -15.83 -7.91 -3.03
CA MET A 1 -14.94 -6.96 -3.76
C MET A 1 -13.73 -6.73 -2.89
N ALA A 2 -12.55 -7.19 -3.32
CA ALA A 2 -11.32 -6.94 -2.59
C ALA A 2 -10.91 -5.47 -2.75
N ARG A 3 -10.48 -4.82 -1.67
CA ARG A 3 -9.86 -3.49 -1.75
C ARG A 3 -8.46 -3.68 -2.32
N LYS A 4 -8.14 -2.96 -3.39
CA LYS A 4 -6.84 -3.04 -4.04
C LYS A 4 -5.86 -2.00 -3.49
N PHE A 5 -6.36 -0.81 -3.16
CA PHE A 5 -5.58 0.23 -2.49
C PHE A 5 -6.42 0.95 -1.43
N GLU A 6 -5.76 1.39 -0.37
CA GLU A 6 -6.27 2.39 0.55
C GLU A 6 -5.85 3.78 0.09
N VAL A 7 -6.78 4.74 0.10
CA VAL A 7 -6.52 6.10 -0.37
C VAL A 7 -6.38 7.04 0.81
N THR A 8 -5.22 7.68 0.96
CA THR A 8 -4.95 8.63 2.04
C THR A 8 -4.58 10.02 1.49
N ALA A 9 -4.94 11.06 2.22
CA ALA A 9 -4.69 12.45 1.88
C ALA A 9 -4.01 13.17 3.04
N VAL A 10 -3.13 14.15 2.74
CA VAL A 10 -2.63 15.08 3.76
C VAL A 10 -3.68 16.14 3.99
N THR A 11 -4.15 16.25 5.24
CA THR A 11 -5.21 17.20 5.63
C THR A 11 -4.70 18.35 6.50
N GLY A 12 -3.41 18.36 6.78
CA GLY A 12 -2.76 19.38 7.58
C GLY A 12 -1.48 18.86 8.23
N LYS A 13 -1.02 19.57 9.26
CA LYS A 13 0.13 19.19 10.07
C LYS A 13 -0.24 19.19 11.55
N TYR A 14 0.49 18.43 12.34
CA TYR A 14 0.39 18.44 13.80
C TYR A 14 1.78 18.39 14.42
N THR A 15 1.91 18.98 15.60
CA THR A 15 3.16 18.94 16.38
C THR A 15 3.14 17.72 17.29
N ASP A 16 4.19 16.92 17.22
CA ASP A 16 4.49 15.82 18.12
C ASP A 16 4.84 16.37 19.53
N ASN A 17 4.70 15.55 20.59
CA ASN A 17 5.20 15.87 21.93
C ASN A 17 6.69 16.27 21.95
N ASN A 18 7.47 15.81 20.96
CA ASN A 18 8.87 16.16 20.77
C ASN A 18 9.10 17.49 20.01
N GLY A 19 8.04 18.26 19.73
CA GLY A 19 8.13 19.54 19.02
C GLY A 19 8.32 19.45 17.50
N GLN A 20 8.31 18.24 16.92
CA GLN A 20 8.47 18.08 15.47
C GLN A 20 7.12 18.19 14.74
N GLU A 21 7.09 18.95 13.63
CA GLU A 21 5.95 18.97 12.72
C GLU A 21 5.84 17.66 11.93
N LYS A 22 4.66 17.05 11.95
CA LYS A 22 4.34 15.85 11.16
C LYS A 22 3.08 16.07 10.32
N ASN A 23 3.08 15.52 9.11
CA ASN A 23 1.90 15.54 8.25
C ASN A 23 0.78 14.71 8.87
N ARG A 24 -0.44 15.27 8.88
CA ARG A 24 -1.66 14.57 9.26
C ARG A 24 -2.24 13.89 8.03
N TYR A 25 -2.15 12.57 8.01
CA TYR A 25 -2.79 11.75 6.98
C TYR A 25 -4.19 11.33 7.43
N LEU A 26 -5.14 11.40 6.50
CA LEU A 26 -6.50 10.91 6.66
C LEU A 26 -6.79 9.88 5.56
N THR A 27 -7.33 8.73 5.93
CA THR A 27 -7.88 7.78 4.95
C THR A 27 -9.20 8.31 4.42
N ILE A 28 -9.24 8.62 3.13
CA ILE A 28 -10.40 9.24 2.46
C ILE A 28 -11.24 8.23 1.67
N GLY A 29 -10.70 7.05 1.41
CA GLY A 29 -11.40 6.03 0.64
C GLY A 29 -10.55 4.81 0.30
N ALA A 30 -10.99 4.07 -0.71
CA ALA A 30 -10.29 2.91 -1.23
C ALA A 30 -10.49 2.76 -2.74
N VAL A 31 -9.50 2.23 -3.44
CA VAL A 31 -9.66 1.75 -4.82
C VAL A 31 -10.09 0.30 -4.77
N ILE A 32 -11.19 0.01 -5.44
CA ILE A 32 -11.76 -1.33 -5.57
C ILE A 32 -11.74 -1.77 -7.03
N GLU A 33 -11.62 -3.08 -7.25
CA GLU A 33 -11.76 -3.66 -8.57
C GLU A 33 -13.25 -3.90 -8.86
N GLY A 34 -13.78 -3.16 -9.84
CA GLY A 34 -15.15 -3.26 -10.31
C GLY A 34 -15.24 -3.91 -11.68
N ARG A 35 -16.46 -4.07 -12.20
CA ARG A 35 -16.70 -4.67 -13.52
C ARG A 35 -16.10 -3.87 -14.67
N ASN A 36 -15.98 -2.55 -14.50
CA ASN A 36 -15.49 -1.62 -15.52
C ASN A 36 -14.04 -1.18 -15.26
N GLY A 37 -13.30 -1.93 -14.43
CA GLY A 37 -11.93 -1.61 -14.04
C GLY A 37 -11.83 -1.04 -12.63
N LEU A 38 -10.75 -0.31 -12.37
CA LEU A 38 -10.46 0.27 -11.05
C LEU A 38 -11.40 1.44 -10.77
N MET A 39 -12.06 1.40 -9.62
CA MET A 39 -12.98 2.43 -9.18
C MET A 39 -12.50 2.99 -7.84
N LEU A 40 -12.45 4.32 -7.74
CA LEU A 40 -12.24 5.01 -6.48
C LEU A 40 -13.58 5.12 -5.73
N LYS A 41 -13.66 4.55 -4.53
CA LYS A 41 -14.74 4.82 -3.59
C LYS A 41 -14.25 5.81 -2.54
N LEU A 42 -14.79 7.02 -2.59
CA LEU A 42 -14.53 8.06 -1.60
C LEU A 42 -15.55 7.94 -0.46
N GLU A 43 -15.07 7.82 0.77
CA GLU A 43 -15.90 7.76 1.99
C GLU A 43 -15.88 9.10 2.74
N ALA A 44 -14.81 9.88 2.59
CA ALA A 44 -14.65 11.19 3.19
C ALA A 44 -14.02 12.17 2.19
N VAL A 45 -14.55 13.40 2.14
CA VAL A 45 -13.97 14.49 1.36
C VAL A 45 -13.06 15.31 2.27
N PRO A 46 -11.73 15.30 2.07
CA PRO A 46 -10.82 16.09 2.88
C PRO A 46 -10.98 17.59 2.57
N VAL A 47 -11.00 18.41 3.62
CA VAL A 47 -11.00 19.89 3.50
C VAL A 47 -9.58 20.41 3.66
N GLY A 48 -9.18 21.36 2.81
CA GLY A 48 -7.86 22.00 2.91
C GLY A 48 -6.69 21.14 2.42
N TRP A 49 -6.95 20.07 1.66
CA TRP A 49 -5.91 19.30 0.97
C TRP A 49 -5.50 19.94 -0.36
N ASP A 50 -4.35 19.52 -0.88
CA ASP A 50 -3.74 19.97 -2.13
C ASP A 50 -4.29 19.27 -3.38
N GLY A 51 -5.30 18.39 -3.22
CA GLY A 51 -5.89 17.61 -4.31
C GLY A 51 -5.18 16.28 -4.58
N TRP A 52 -4.10 15.96 -3.84
CA TRP A 52 -3.31 14.76 -4.06
C TRP A 52 -3.60 13.68 -3.02
N ALA A 53 -3.72 12.45 -3.49
CA ALA A 53 -3.95 11.27 -2.67
C ALA A 53 -2.87 10.21 -2.90
N TYR A 54 -2.48 9.54 -1.83
CA TYR A 54 -1.61 8.37 -1.88
C TYR A 54 -2.46 7.10 -2.00
N LEU A 55 -2.02 6.19 -2.87
CA LEU A 55 -2.59 4.85 -3.02
C LEU A 55 -1.66 3.86 -2.31
N ASN A 56 -2.08 3.41 -1.13
CA ASN A 56 -1.30 2.48 -0.32
C ASN A 56 -1.83 1.06 -0.51
N GLU A 57 -0.94 0.06 -0.50
CA GLU A 57 -1.39 -1.32 -0.44
C GLU A 57 -2.18 -1.55 0.86
N PRO A 58 -3.30 -2.31 0.82
CA PRO A 58 -4.09 -2.56 2.01
C PRO A 58 -3.22 -3.29 3.02
N LYS A 59 -3.11 -2.73 4.23
CA LYS A 59 -2.40 -3.43 5.31
C LYS A 59 -3.07 -4.79 5.53
N PRO A 60 -2.29 -5.87 5.69
CA PRO A 60 -2.86 -7.16 6.04
C PRO A 60 -3.67 -6.98 7.32
N ARG A 61 -4.92 -7.44 7.32
CA ARG A 61 -5.76 -7.42 8.52
C ARG A 61 -5.05 -8.27 9.57
N ASP A 62 -4.88 -7.74 10.78
CA ASP A 62 -4.30 -8.48 11.91
C ASP A 62 -4.98 -9.85 12.01
N GLY A 63 -4.25 -10.91 11.65
CA GLY A 63 -4.76 -12.28 11.54
C GLY A 63 -4.51 -13.01 10.21
N GLN A 64 -4.10 -12.33 9.14
CA GLN A 64 -3.65 -12.98 7.91
C GLN A 64 -2.13 -12.84 7.75
N GLN A 65 -1.40 -13.87 8.19
CA GLN A 65 0.00 -14.06 7.81
C GLN A 65 0.07 -14.13 6.28
N SER A 66 0.68 -13.12 5.65
CA SER A 66 1.10 -13.22 4.25
C SER A 66 2.06 -14.41 4.14
N PRO A 67 1.84 -15.38 3.22
CA PRO A 67 2.83 -16.43 3.02
C PRO A 67 4.16 -15.78 2.59
N PRO A 68 5.31 -16.26 3.12
CA PRO A 68 6.60 -15.68 2.77
C PRO A 68 6.79 -15.76 1.26
N ALA A 69 7.16 -14.63 0.66
CA ALA A 69 7.55 -14.58 -0.74
C ALA A 69 8.60 -15.66 -1.00
N ARG A 70 8.25 -16.67 -1.80
CA ARG A 70 9.21 -17.66 -2.30
C ARG A 70 10.20 -16.90 -3.18
N GLN A 71 11.32 -16.49 -2.59
CA GLN A 71 12.49 -16.10 -3.34
C GLN A 71 12.91 -17.33 -4.15
N SER A 72 12.67 -17.29 -5.45
CA SER A 72 13.24 -18.22 -6.42
C SER A 72 14.76 -18.15 -6.26
N ARG A 73 15.33 -19.15 -5.58
CA ARG A 73 16.77 -19.38 -5.56
C ARG A 73 17.14 -19.80 -6.98
N ASN A 74 17.84 -18.92 -7.68
CA ASN A 74 18.46 -19.19 -8.97
C ASN A 74 19.31 -20.46 -8.87
N GLU A 75 18.79 -21.57 -9.37
CA GLU A 75 19.53 -22.78 -9.72
C GLU A 75 20.25 -22.55 -11.05
N TYR A 76 21.37 -21.84 -11.01
CA TYR A 76 22.42 -21.94 -12.03
C TYR A 76 23.61 -22.63 -11.38
N GLN A 77 23.43 -23.91 -11.07
CA GLN A 77 24.50 -24.74 -10.54
C GLN A 77 24.27 -26.19 -10.91
N ASP A 78 23.99 -26.44 -12.19
CA ASP A 78 24.18 -27.76 -12.78
C ASP A 78 24.27 -27.62 -14.30
N ALA A 79 25.48 -27.70 -14.84
CA ALA A 79 25.82 -28.12 -16.21
C ALA A 79 27.12 -27.45 -16.68
N THR A 80 28.27 -27.90 -16.17
CA THR A 80 29.47 -28.25 -16.97
C THR A 80 30.65 -28.55 -16.06
N ASP A 81 30.80 -29.80 -15.62
CA ASP A 81 32.07 -30.52 -15.82
C ASP A 81 31.87 -32.04 -15.60
N PRO A 82 31.93 -32.89 -16.64
CA PRO A 82 31.92 -34.34 -16.47
C PRO A 82 33.31 -34.85 -16.03
N PRO A 83 33.40 -35.83 -15.12
CA PRO A 83 34.67 -36.31 -14.61
C PRO A 83 35.43 -37.17 -15.64
N PHE A 84 36.73 -36.93 -15.78
CA PHE A 84 37.72 -37.93 -16.21
C PHE A 84 38.60 -38.32 -15.03
#